data_AF-A0A2T5M045-F1
#
_entry.id   AF-A0A2T5M045-F1
#
_cell.length_a   1.000
_cell.length_b   1.000
_cell.length_c   1.000
_cell.angle_alpha   90.00
_cell.angle_beta   90.00
_cell.angle_gamma   90.00
#
_symmetry.space_group_name_H-M   'P 1'
#
loop_
_entity.id
_entity.type
_entity.pdbx_description
1 polymer ?
#
loop_
_entity_poly.entity_id
_entity_poly.type
_entity_poly.pdbx_seq_one_letter_code
_entity_poly.pdbx_strand_id
1 'polypeptide(L)'
;MSTPGSNAEWETLISKVAETLENTRLEQRTSVTSNLNRTIDHTQLALAATEEQIDELCAQALKYQFVTVCVRLKHVKQAAERLRAAPDVGVACVVGFHEGMYETLEKEQEARAAVELGATELDMVLKYPLLKNRQYTDIYEDVIGVRNAAPAPVLLKVILETSQLSREEIIAGSVISCLAGADYIKTSTGFQGGGATVENVALMSQIAGLLGKGCKVKASGGIRSAADCVKMLQAGADRIGASSGVKIIQEVNGEEQSEPGVASGAY
;
A
#
# COMPACT_ATOMS: atom_id res chain seq x y z
N MET A 1 -9.58 -4.31 22.33
CA MET A 1 -10.88 -3.99 21.71
C MET A 1 -11.41 -5.27 21.07
N SER A 2 -12.63 -5.66 21.42
CA SER A 2 -13.37 -6.74 20.75
C SER A 2 -13.85 -6.25 19.39
N THR A 3 -13.99 -7.17 18.43
CA THR A 3 -14.58 -6.86 17.12
C THR A 3 -16.09 -6.57 17.28
N PRO A 4 -16.59 -5.43 16.77
CA PRO A 4 -18.02 -5.15 16.72
C PRO A 4 -18.79 -6.15 15.84
N GLY A 5 -20.02 -6.51 16.24
CA GLY A 5 -20.89 -7.48 15.55
C GLY A 5 -21.97 -6.84 14.68
N SER A 6 -22.13 -5.52 14.69
CA SER A 6 -23.11 -4.80 13.85
C SER A 6 -22.60 -3.44 13.38
N ASN A 7 -23.20 -2.88 12.32
CA ASN A 7 -22.84 -1.54 11.81
C ASN A 7 -22.99 -0.44 12.88
N ALA A 8 -23.97 -0.55 13.79
CA ALA A 8 -24.16 0.43 14.86
C ALA A 8 -23.06 0.38 15.93
N GLU A 9 -22.59 -0.83 16.27
CA GLU A 9 -21.46 -1.00 17.18
C GLU A 9 -20.14 -0.52 16.53
N TRP A 10 -19.97 -0.76 15.23
CA TRP A 10 -18.87 -0.20 14.45
C TRP A 10 -18.88 1.31 14.47
N GLU A 11 -20.02 1.94 14.18
CA GLU A 11 -20.20 3.39 14.26
C GLU A 11 -19.75 3.92 15.63
N THR A 12 -20.25 3.31 16.71
CA THR A 12 -19.91 3.71 18.09
C THR A 12 -18.40 3.67 18.33
N LEU A 13 -17.73 2.60 17.87
CA LEU A 13 -16.28 2.46 18.00
C LEU A 13 -15.54 3.51 17.17
N ILE A 14 -15.95 3.72 15.92
CA ILE A 14 -15.34 4.68 14.99
C ILE A 14 -15.48 6.11 15.54
N SER A 15 -16.65 6.48 16.07
CA SER A 15 -16.87 7.79 16.71
C SER A 15 -15.95 7.99 17.90
N LYS A 16 -15.80 6.98 18.76
CA LYS A 16 -14.87 7.05 19.90
C LYS A 16 -13.41 7.24 19.48
N VAL A 17 -13.00 6.58 18.39
CA VAL A 17 -11.67 6.80 17.80
C VAL A 17 -11.54 8.23 17.29
N ALA A 18 -12.55 8.75 16.57
CA ALA A 18 -12.57 10.13 16.07
C ALA A 18 -12.45 11.17 17.19
N GLU A 19 -13.23 11.03 18.27
CA GLU A 19 -13.17 11.89 19.47
C GLU A 19 -11.78 11.85 20.13
N THR A 20 -11.15 10.68 20.16
CA THR A 20 -9.79 10.55 20.71
C THR A 20 -8.76 11.29 19.86
N LEU A 21 -8.90 11.23 18.52
CA LEU A 21 -8.00 11.93 17.59
C LEU A 21 -8.09 13.45 17.72
N GLU A 22 -9.28 14.01 17.96
CA GLU A 22 -9.45 15.46 18.17
C GLU A 22 -8.69 15.98 19.39
N ASN A 23 -8.51 15.12 20.40
CA ASN A 23 -7.81 15.44 21.63
C ASN A 23 -6.32 15.05 21.61
N THR A 24 -5.84 14.45 20.51
CA THR A 24 -4.46 13.99 20.37
C THR A 24 -3.64 14.98 19.55
N ARG A 25 -2.45 15.34 20.04
CA ARG A 25 -1.54 16.20 19.30
C ARG A 25 -0.80 15.39 18.23
N LEU A 26 -0.74 15.95 17.02
CA LEU A 26 0.08 15.43 15.93
C LEU A 26 1.57 15.46 16.31
N GLU A 27 2.18 14.29 16.49
CA GLU A 27 3.63 14.14 16.58
C GLU A 27 4.20 13.82 15.20
N GLN A 28 4.99 14.74 14.64
CA GLN A 28 5.72 14.50 13.40
C GLN A 28 7.05 13.81 13.70
N ARG A 29 7.44 12.86 12.85
CA ARG A 29 8.78 12.24 12.93
C ARG A 29 9.80 13.27 12.46
N THR A 30 10.69 13.70 13.36
CA THR A 30 11.71 14.72 13.07
C THR A 30 12.91 14.16 12.28
N SER A 31 13.07 12.84 12.24
CA SER A 31 14.07 12.15 11.45
C SER A 31 13.46 10.96 10.73
N VAL A 32 14.03 10.62 9.56
CA VAL A 32 13.66 9.45 8.77
C VAL A 32 14.89 8.55 8.61
N THR A 33 14.66 7.27 8.30
CA THR A 33 15.75 6.31 8.08
C THR A 33 16.71 6.77 6.98
N SER A 34 18.01 6.51 7.15
CA SER A 34 19.00 6.71 6.09
C SER A 34 18.84 5.70 4.94
N ASN A 35 18.21 4.55 5.21
CA ASN A 35 18.04 3.47 4.24
C ASN A 35 16.70 3.61 3.50
N LEU A 36 16.54 4.70 2.74
CA LEU A 36 15.28 4.99 2.03
C LEU A 36 14.90 3.89 1.03
N ASN A 37 15.88 3.24 0.40
CA ASN A 37 15.65 2.09 -0.47
C ASN A 37 14.90 0.95 0.24
N ARG A 38 15.17 0.73 1.53
CA ARG A 38 14.47 -0.26 2.38
C ARG A 38 13.10 0.21 2.88
N THR A 39 12.53 1.24 2.25
CA THR A 39 11.14 1.67 2.44
C THR A 39 10.32 1.59 1.15
N ILE A 40 10.92 1.26 0.00
CA ILE A 40 10.26 1.35 -1.30
C ILE A 40 9.77 -0.03 -1.78
N ASP A 41 8.50 -0.06 -2.17
CA ASP A 41 7.91 -1.11 -3.00
C ASP A 41 7.93 -0.62 -4.46
N HIS A 42 8.85 -1.17 -5.25
CA HIS A 42 9.09 -0.72 -6.63
C HIS A 42 8.02 -1.28 -7.56
N THR A 43 7.23 -0.41 -8.17
CA THR A 43 5.89 -0.78 -8.66
C THR A 43 5.76 -0.67 -10.18
N GLN A 44 5.19 -1.71 -10.81
CA GLN A 44 4.72 -1.69 -12.20
C GLN A 44 3.35 -2.37 -12.30
N LEU A 45 2.30 -1.59 -12.58
CA LEU A 45 0.91 -2.05 -12.62
C LEU A 45 0.17 -1.66 -13.91
N ALA A 46 0.88 -1.10 -14.89
CA ALA A 46 0.29 -0.77 -16.18
C ALA A 46 -0.27 -2.03 -16.85
N LEU A 47 -1.46 -1.94 -17.45
CA LEU A 47 -2.09 -3.08 -18.14
C LEU A 47 -1.21 -3.60 -19.29
N ALA A 48 -0.55 -2.66 -19.98
CA ALA A 48 0.36 -2.92 -21.09
C ALA A 48 1.79 -3.32 -20.68
N ALA A 49 2.06 -3.52 -19.38
CA ALA A 49 3.39 -3.94 -18.93
C ALA A 49 3.79 -5.28 -19.57
N THR A 50 4.96 -5.32 -20.20
CA THR A 50 5.53 -6.50 -20.85
C THR A 50 6.36 -7.33 -19.87
N GLU A 51 6.67 -8.58 -20.23
CA GLU A 51 7.53 -9.44 -19.42
C GLU A 51 8.93 -8.84 -19.25
N GLU A 52 9.49 -8.21 -20.28
CA GLU A 52 10.80 -7.56 -20.22
C GLU A 52 10.82 -6.39 -19.23
N GLN A 53 9.73 -5.62 -19.15
CA GLN A 53 9.60 -4.55 -18.16
C GLN A 53 9.50 -5.09 -16.73
N ILE A 54 8.94 -6.28 -16.53
CA ILE A 54 8.93 -6.95 -15.22
C ILE A 54 10.33 -7.48 -14.87
N ASP A 55 11.06 -8.01 -15.85
CA ASP A 55 12.45 -8.42 -15.65
C ASP A 55 13.32 -7.22 -15.26
N GLU A 56 13.16 -6.09 -15.94
CA GLU A 56 13.84 -4.84 -15.61
C GLU A 56 13.48 -4.36 -14.20
N LEU A 57 12.18 -4.37 -13.84
CA LEU A 57 11.71 -4.02 -12.50
C LEU A 57 12.41 -4.86 -11.41
N CYS A 58 12.51 -6.17 -11.63
CA CYS A 58 13.20 -7.08 -10.70
C CYS A 58 14.70 -6.79 -10.64
N ALA A 59 15.37 -6.58 -11.78
CA ALA A 59 16.79 -6.24 -11.82
C ALA A 59 17.08 -4.92 -11.09
N GLN A 60 16.22 -3.92 -11.23
CA GLN A 60 16.31 -2.66 -10.49
C GLN A 60 16.10 -2.88 -8.98
N ALA A 61 15.11 -3.68 -8.58
CA ALA A 61 14.90 -4.00 -7.17
C ALA A 61 16.08 -4.71 -6.51
N LEU A 62 16.76 -5.60 -7.25
CA LEU A 62 18.00 -6.23 -6.80
C LEU A 62 19.14 -5.22 -6.67
N LYS A 63 19.35 -4.39 -7.70
CA LYS A 63 20.43 -3.40 -7.75
C LYS A 63 20.32 -2.38 -6.61
N TYR A 64 19.13 -1.86 -6.37
CA TYR A 64 18.89 -0.81 -5.38
C TYR A 64 18.42 -1.37 -4.02
N GLN A 65 18.28 -2.68 -3.89
CA GLN A 65 17.86 -3.38 -2.67
C GLN A 65 16.50 -2.90 -2.13
N PHE A 66 15.51 -2.72 -3.01
CA PHE A 66 14.15 -2.36 -2.62
C PHE A 66 13.50 -3.44 -1.75
N VAL A 67 12.42 -3.10 -1.04
CA VAL A 67 11.76 -4.05 -0.13
C VAL A 67 11.01 -5.11 -0.91
N THR A 68 10.20 -4.68 -1.87
CA THR A 68 9.53 -5.58 -2.82
C THR A 68 9.50 -4.99 -4.22
N VAL A 69 9.24 -5.85 -5.20
CA VAL A 69 8.53 -5.42 -6.41
C VAL A 69 7.02 -5.51 -6.18
N CYS A 70 6.22 -4.66 -6.82
CA CYS A 70 4.76 -4.70 -6.76
C CYS A 70 4.17 -4.82 -8.16
N VAL A 71 3.46 -5.93 -8.40
CA VAL A 71 2.97 -6.34 -9.72
C VAL A 71 1.52 -6.84 -9.68
N ARG A 72 0.91 -7.01 -10.85
CA ARG A 72 -0.39 -7.69 -11.01
C ARG A 72 -0.21 -9.21 -10.96
N LEU A 73 -1.28 -9.93 -10.62
CA LEU A 73 -1.28 -11.40 -10.46
C LEU A 73 -0.56 -12.15 -11.59
N LYS A 74 -0.83 -11.79 -12.86
CA LYS A 74 -0.21 -12.44 -14.03
C LYS A 74 1.33 -12.47 -14.02
N HIS A 75 1.98 -11.55 -13.31
CA HIS A 75 3.44 -11.40 -13.27
C HIS A 75 4.07 -11.91 -11.97
N VAL A 76 3.29 -12.39 -10.99
CA VAL A 76 3.79 -12.83 -9.69
C VAL A 76 4.80 -13.96 -9.83
N LYS A 77 4.45 -14.99 -10.61
CA LYS A 77 5.34 -16.14 -10.84
C LYS A 77 6.67 -15.71 -11.46
N GLN A 78 6.62 -14.88 -12.50
CA GLN A 78 7.81 -14.34 -13.17
C GLN A 78 8.70 -13.58 -12.17
N ALA A 79 8.11 -12.65 -11.40
CA ALA A 79 8.84 -11.87 -10.41
C ALA A 79 9.47 -12.76 -9.32
N ALA A 80 8.73 -13.75 -8.81
CA ALA A 80 9.22 -14.69 -7.80
C ALA A 80 10.38 -15.56 -8.33
N GLU A 81 10.33 -15.97 -9.60
CA GLU A 81 11.41 -16.70 -10.25
C GLU A 81 12.67 -15.83 -10.41
N ARG A 82 12.52 -14.57 -10.83
CA ARG A 82 13.64 -13.62 -10.97
C ARG A 82 14.29 -13.24 -9.65
N LEU A 83 13.52 -13.17 -8.57
CA LEU A 83 14.00 -12.74 -7.25
C LEU A 83 14.40 -13.91 -6.33
N ARG A 84 14.30 -15.16 -6.79
CA ARG A 84 14.56 -16.37 -5.97
C ARG A 84 15.92 -16.38 -5.26
N ALA A 85 16.95 -15.81 -5.89
CA ALA A 85 18.31 -15.75 -5.34
C ALA A 85 18.52 -14.60 -4.33
N ALA A 86 17.53 -13.74 -4.12
CA ALA A 86 17.59 -12.57 -3.25
C ALA A 86 16.40 -12.55 -2.27
N PRO A 87 16.45 -13.37 -1.20
CA PRO A 87 15.34 -13.53 -0.26
C PRO A 87 14.95 -12.24 0.49
N ASP A 88 15.82 -11.22 0.49
CA ASP A 88 15.58 -9.92 1.11
C ASP A 88 14.71 -8.96 0.27
N VAL A 89 14.34 -9.37 -0.96
CA VAL A 89 13.43 -8.63 -1.87
C VAL A 89 12.17 -9.48 -2.10
N GLY A 90 11.05 -9.01 -1.57
CA GLY A 90 9.76 -9.71 -1.69
C GLY A 90 9.02 -9.44 -3.00
N VAL A 91 7.91 -10.16 -3.18
CA VAL A 91 6.95 -9.92 -4.27
C VAL A 91 5.61 -9.52 -3.67
N ALA A 92 5.18 -8.29 -3.95
CA ALA A 92 3.86 -7.80 -3.61
C ALA A 92 2.90 -7.98 -4.80
N CYS A 93 1.72 -8.54 -4.55
CA CYS A 93 0.64 -8.64 -5.54
C CYS A 93 -0.53 -7.73 -5.15
N VAL A 94 -1.07 -6.98 -6.10
CA VAL A 94 -2.36 -6.29 -5.88
C VAL A 94 -3.54 -7.28 -5.94
N VAL A 95 -4.60 -7.04 -5.17
CA VAL A 95 -5.81 -7.90 -5.09
C VAL A 95 -7.07 -7.03 -5.18
N GLY A 96 -8.06 -7.45 -5.96
CA GLY A 96 -9.28 -6.70 -6.23
C GLY A 96 -9.00 -5.34 -6.89
N PHE A 97 -7.92 -5.25 -7.66
CA PHE A 97 -7.34 -3.99 -8.12
C PHE A 97 -7.77 -3.63 -9.55
N HIS A 98 -8.23 -2.41 -9.82
CA HIS A 98 -8.10 -1.18 -9.02
C HIS A 98 -9.41 -0.70 -8.39
N GLU A 99 -10.55 -1.24 -8.82
CA GLU A 99 -11.89 -0.76 -8.53
C GLU A 99 -12.34 -1.08 -7.10
N GLY A 100 -11.82 -2.15 -6.49
CA GLY A 100 -12.17 -2.58 -5.14
C GLY A 100 -13.54 -3.24 -4.98
N MET A 101 -14.37 -3.27 -6.03
CA MET A 101 -15.77 -3.72 -6.05
C MET A 101 -16.01 -5.18 -6.41
N TYR A 102 -14.95 -5.96 -6.57
CA TYR A 102 -15.03 -7.41 -6.77
C TYR A 102 -15.66 -8.11 -5.56
N GLU A 103 -16.29 -9.25 -5.81
CA GLU A 103 -16.89 -10.06 -4.74
C GLU A 103 -15.81 -10.58 -3.79
N THR A 104 -16.17 -10.77 -2.51
CA THR A 104 -15.18 -11.19 -1.49
C THR A 104 -14.55 -12.53 -1.85
N LEU A 105 -15.35 -13.47 -2.36
CA LEU A 105 -14.87 -14.77 -2.83
C LEU A 105 -13.85 -14.63 -3.98
N GLU A 106 -14.04 -13.68 -4.89
CA GLU A 106 -13.10 -13.43 -5.99
C GLU A 106 -11.76 -12.91 -5.45
N LYS A 107 -11.80 -11.95 -4.51
CA LYS A 107 -10.58 -11.44 -3.85
C LYS A 107 -9.85 -12.54 -3.07
N GLU A 108 -10.58 -13.43 -2.39
CA GLU A 108 -9.98 -14.57 -1.69
C GLU A 108 -9.29 -15.54 -2.65
N GLN A 109 -9.91 -15.85 -3.79
CA GLN A 109 -9.33 -16.71 -4.81
C GLN A 109 -8.07 -16.08 -5.42
N GLU A 110 -8.12 -14.79 -5.74
CA GLU A 110 -6.99 -14.03 -6.24
C GLU A 110 -5.83 -14.00 -5.22
N ALA A 111 -6.14 -13.80 -3.94
CA ALA A 111 -5.16 -13.82 -2.85
C ALA A 111 -4.48 -15.19 -2.70
N ARG A 112 -5.24 -16.30 -2.70
CA ARG A 112 -4.68 -17.66 -2.65
C ARG A 112 -3.77 -17.92 -3.84
N ALA A 113 -4.23 -17.59 -5.05
CA ALA A 113 -3.45 -17.74 -6.27
C ALA A 113 -2.15 -16.93 -6.22
N ALA A 114 -2.18 -15.68 -5.75
CA ALA A 114 -0.98 -14.87 -5.60
C ALA A 114 0.05 -15.51 -4.66
N VAL A 115 -0.40 -16.02 -3.50
CA VAL A 115 0.47 -16.69 -2.53
C VAL A 115 1.05 -17.98 -3.11
N GLU A 116 0.24 -18.80 -3.78
CA GLU A 116 0.68 -20.03 -4.45
C GLU A 116 1.74 -19.76 -5.53
N LEU A 117 1.65 -18.62 -6.22
CA LEU A 117 2.61 -18.20 -7.24
C LEU A 117 3.88 -17.55 -6.65
N GLY A 118 3.95 -17.37 -5.31
CA GLY A 118 5.14 -16.89 -4.60
C GLY A 118 5.08 -15.44 -4.11
N ALA A 119 3.90 -14.81 -4.07
CA ALA A 119 3.76 -13.51 -3.43
C ALA A 119 4.00 -13.62 -1.92
N THR A 120 4.81 -12.70 -1.38
CA THR A 120 5.10 -12.58 0.06
C THR A 120 4.29 -11.46 0.72
N GLU A 121 3.73 -10.56 -0.08
CA GLU A 121 2.88 -9.47 0.39
C GLU A 121 1.68 -9.30 -0.57
N LEU A 122 0.54 -8.84 -0.05
CA LEU A 122 -0.66 -8.51 -0.82
C LEU A 122 -1.09 -7.06 -0.55
N ASP A 123 -1.48 -6.35 -1.59
CA ASP A 123 -2.04 -5.00 -1.55
C ASP A 123 -3.50 -5.05 -2.06
N MET A 124 -4.46 -5.34 -1.17
CA MET A 124 -5.87 -5.43 -1.54
C MET A 124 -6.53 -4.05 -1.60
N VAL A 125 -7.49 -3.84 -2.51
CA VAL A 125 -8.33 -2.63 -2.50
C VAL A 125 -9.57 -2.85 -1.63
N LEU A 126 -9.79 -1.97 -0.66
CA LEU A 126 -10.99 -1.97 0.19
C LEU A 126 -12.24 -1.79 -0.67
N LYS A 127 -13.37 -2.34 -0.24
CA LYS A 127 -14.69 -1.98 -0.78
C LYS A 127 -15.09 -0.54 -0.38
N TYR A 128 -14.30 0.47 -0.74
CA TYR A 128 -14.38 1.83 -0.21
C TYR A 128 -15.72 2.57 -0.44
N PRO A 129 -16.52 2.35 -1.51
CA PRO A 129 -17.86 2.91 -1.63
C PRO A 129 -18.84 2.45 -0.53
N LEU A 130 -18.61 1.28 0.09
CA LEU A 130 -19.44 0.80 1.21
C LEU A 130 -19.27 1.67 2.46
N LEU A 131 -18.17 2.42 2.59
CA LEU A 131 -17.96 3.37 3.69
C LEU A 131 -19.00 4.48 3.67
N LYS A 132 -19.42 4.93 2.47
CA LYS A 132 -20.42 5.98 2.27
C LYS A 132 -21.79 5.57 2.81
N ASN A 133 -22.09 4.27 2.75
CA ASN A 133 -23.33 3.68 3.23
C ASN A 133 -23.19 3.07 4.64
N ARG A 134 -22.03 3.25 5.30
CA ARG A 134 -21.75 2.74 6.64
C ARG A 134 -21.95 1.21 6.78
N GLN A 135 -21.69 0.48 5.70
CA GLN A 135 -21.75 -0.98 5.66
C GLN A 135 -20.46 -1.60 6.23
N TYR A 136 -20.18 -1.30 7.50
CA TYR A 136 -18.90 -1.61 8.15
C TYR A 136 -18.66 -3.11 8.36
N THR A 137 -19.71 -3.87 8.64
CA THR A 137 -19.67 -5.34 8.75
C THR A 137 -19.24 -5.98 7.44
N ASP A 138 -19.88 -5.62 6.32
CA ASP A 138 -19.52 -6.11 4.98
C ASP A 138 -18.05 -5.80 4.61
N ILE A 139 -17.56 -4.62 5.00
CA ILE A 139 -16.16 -4.23 4.77
C ILE A 139 -15.20 -5.06 5.63
N TYR A 140 -15.54 -5.26 6.91
CA TYR A 140 -14.74 -6.09 7.81
C TYR A 140 -14.65 -7.54 7.29
N GLU A 141 -15.79 -8.09 6.85
CA GLU A 141 -15.89 -9.43 6.26
C GLU A 141 -15.05 -9.57 4.98
N ASP A 142 -15.03 -8.54 4.13
CA ASP A 142 -14.20 -8.52 2.93
C ASP A 142 -12.69 -8.60 3.26
N VAL A 143 -12.23 -7.81 4.22
CA VAL A 143 -10.81 -7.76 4.60
C VAL A 143 -10.40 -9.04 5.34
N ILE A 144 -11.22 -9.53 6.28
CA ILE A 144 -10.91 -10.75 7.03
C ILE A 144 -10.94 -11.99 6.11
N GLY A 145 -11.79 -12.02 5.09
CA GLY A 145 -11.80 -13.06 4.06
C GLY A 145 -10.44 -13.16 3.35
N VAL A 146 -9.93 -12.03 2.85
CA VAL A 146 -8.59 -11.97 2.22
C VAL A 146 -7.48 -12.28 3.22
N ARG A 147 -7.58 -11.81 4.47
CA ARG A 147 -6.61 -12.15 5.52
C ARG A 147 -6.54 -13.65 5.79
N ASN A 148 -7.69 -14.33 5.82
CA ASN A 148 -7.77 -15.78 6.03
C ASN A 148 -7.26 -16.56 4.82
N ALA A 149 -7.48 -16.05 3.61
CA ALA A 149 -6.98 -16.62 2.37
C ALA A 149 -5.44 -16.56 2.26
N ALA A 150 -4.81 -15.59 2.91
CA ALA A 150 -3.37 -15.42 2.96
C ALA A 150 -2.93 -15.17 4.40
N PRO A 151 -2.82 -16.18 5.27
CA PRO A 151 -2.40 -15.97 6.66
C PRO A 151 -0.94 -15.54 6.78
N ALA A 152 -0.52 -15.13 7.98
CA ALA A 152 0.89 -14.90 8.29
C ALA A 152 1.74 -16.13 7.90
N PRO A 153 2.95 -15.94 7.33
CA PRO A 153 3.75 -14.71 7.33
C PRO A 153 3.50 -13.77 6.15
N VAL A 154 2.53 -14.02 5.27
CA VAL A 154 2.22 -13.11 4.15
C VAL A 154 1.76 -11.76 4.72
N LEU A 155 2.31 -10.64 4.25
CA LEU A 155 1.86 -9.33 4.72
C LEU A 155 0.63 -8.86 3.94
N LEU A 156 -0.40 -8.39 4.63
CA LEU A 156 -1.60 -7.82 4.02
C LEU A 156 -1.62 -6.31 4.18
N LYS A 157 -1.76 -5.60 3.06
CA LYS A 157 -1.94 -4.15 3.00
C LYS A 157 -3.30 -3.83 2.41
N VAL A 158 -4.02 -2.90 3.03
CA VAL A 158 -5.37 -2.51 2.58
C VAL A 158 -5.35 -1.10 2.02
N ILE A 159 -5.59 -0.96 0.72
CA ILE A 159 -5.71 0.32 0.02
C ILE A 159 -7.08 0.92 0.30
N LEU A 160 -7.12 2.09 0.93
CA LEU A 160 -8.37 2.80 1.25
C LEU A 160 -8.92 3.60 0.07
N GLU A 161 -8.07 4.01 -0.85
CA GLU A 161 -8.36 4.98 -1.92
C GLU A 161 -8.80 6.35 -1.37
N THR A 162 -7.91 6.97 -0.60
CA THR A 162 -8.17 8.21 0.14
C THR A 162 -8.64 9.39 -0.72
N SER A 163 -8.39 9.38 -2.04
CA SER A 163 -8.88 10.43 -2.94
C SER A 163 -10.40 10.45 -3.11
N GLN A 164 -11.07 9.35 -2.75
CA GLN A 164 -12.52 9.17 -2.89
C GLN A 164 -13.27 9.31 -1.56
N LEU A 165 -12.55 9.55 -0.47
CA LEU A 165 -13.05 9.43 0.89
C LEU A 165 -12.97 10.74 1.66
N SER A 166 -13.96 10.99 2.52
CA SER A 166 -13.90 12.03 3.54
C SER A 166 -12.94 11.65 4.67
N ARG A 167 -12.63 12.62 5.54
CA ARG A 167 -11.80 12.36 6.72
C ARG A 167 -12.41 11.28 7.62
N GLU A 168 -13.72 11.33 7.83
CA GLU A 168 -14.49 10.37 8.64
C GLU A 168 -14.45 8.97 8.02
N GLU A 169 -14.55 8.87 6.70
CA GLU A 169 -14.47 7.61 5.97
C GLU A 169 -13.05 7.02 6.01
N ILE A 170 -12.01 7.85 5.95
CA ILE A 170 -10.61 7.40 6.15
C ILE A 170 -10.42 6.85 7.56
N ILE A 171 -11.02 7.47 8.59
CA ILE A 171 -10.99 6.95 9.96
C ILE A 171 -11.66 5.56 9.99
N ALA A 172 -12.89 5.45 9.47
CA ALA A 172 -13.63 4.20 9.45
C ALA A 172 -12.85 3.08 8.73
N GLY A 173 -12.38 3.34 7.51
CA GLY A 173 -11.61 2.37 6.72
C GLY A 173 -10.31 1.94 7.40
N SER A 174 -9.61 2.88 8.04
CA SER A 174 -8.38 2.58 8.78
C SER A 174 -8.66 1.69 10.00
N VAL A 175 -9.69 2.01 10.79
CA VAL A 175 -10.08 1.25 11.99
C VAL A 175 -10.49 -0.17 11.64
N ILE A 176 -11.37 -0.32 10.64
CA ILE A 176 -11.86 -1.62 10.20
C ILE A 176 -10.69 -2.48 9.69
N SER A 177 -9.84 -1.93 8.83
CA SER A 177 -8.69 -2.64 8.26
C SER A 177 -7.71 -3.12 9.35
N CYS A 178 -7.39 -2.27 10.31
CA CYS A 178 -6.50 -2.62 11.42
C CYS A 178 -7.09 -3.73 12.31
N LEU A 179 -8.40 -3.68 12.59
CA LEU A 179 -9.07 -4.71 13.39
C LEU A 179 -9.30 -6.02 12.63
N ALA A 180 -9.36 -5.98 11.30
CA ALA A 180 -9.41 -7.15 10.43
C ALA A 180 -8.03 -7.83 10.24
N GLY A 181 -6.97 -7.30 10.85
CA GLY A 181 -5.64 -7.92 10.83
C GLY A 181 -4.77 -7.52 9.63
N ALA A 182 -5.02 -6.35 9.04
CA ALA A 182 -4.09 -5.76 8.09
C ALA A 182 -2.76 -5.41 8.77
N ASP A 183 -1.65 -5.72 8.11
CA ASP A 183 -0.29 -5.32 8.51
C ASP A 183 -0.01 -3.87 8.12
N TYR A 184 -0.63 -3.40 7.03
CA TYR A 184 -0.57 -2.02 6.59
C TYR A 184 -1.93 -1.49 6.14
N ILE A 185 -2.17 -0.21 6.37
CA ILE A 185 -3.16 0.58 5.63
C ILE A 185 -2.44 1.46 4.61
N LYS A 186 -2.99 1.52 3.40
CA LYS A 186 -2.37 2.13 2.22
C LYS A 186 -3.26 3.23 1.64
N THR A 187 -2.66 4.35 1.21
CA THR A 187 -3.42 5.52 0.76
C THR A 187 -4.19 5.27 -0.54
N SER A 188 -3.50 4.98 -1.63
CA SER A 188 -4.08 5.13 -2.98
C SER A 188 -3.65 4.02 -3.95
N THR A 189 -4.49 3.73 -4.94
CA THR A 189 -4.11 2.83 -6.04
C THR A 189 -3.17 3.50 -7.04
N GLY A 190 -3.31 4.81 -7.22
CA GLY A 190 -2.67 5.57 -8.30
C GLY A 190 -3.43 5.53 -9.63
N PHE A 191 -4.63 4.94 -9.66
CA PHE A 191 -5.47 4.82 -10.85
C PHE A 191 -6.77 5.63 -10.76
N GLN A 192 -7.13 6.15 -9.58
CA GLN A 192 -8.33 6.94 -9.37
C GLN A 192 -8.05 8.20 -8.54
N GLY A 193 -8.19 9.38 -9.15
CA GLY A 193 -8.04 10.68 -8.47
C GLY A 193 -6.61 10.99 -7.97
N GLY A 194 -6.52 11.68 -6.83
CA GLY A 194 -5.26 12.07 -6.20
C GLY A 194 -4.50 10.93 -5.53
N GLY A 195 -3.22 11.17 -5.20
CA GLY A 195 -2.36 10.22 -4.50
C GLY A 195 -2.27 10.46 -2.99
N ALA A 196 -1.13 10.07 -2.40
CA ALA A 196 -0.84 10.30 -0.99
C ALA A 196 -0.71 11.79 -0.67
N THR A 197 -1.25 12.22 0.47
CA THR A 197 -1.03 13.55 1.06
C THR A 197 -0.46 13.40 2.47
N VAL A 198 0.30 14.42 2.92
CA VAL A 198 0.90 14.43 4.26
C VAL A 198 -0.19 14.32 5.34
N GLU A 199 -1.31 15.00 5.13
CA GLU A 199 -2.45 15.04 6.03
C GLU A 199 -3.09 13.66 6.19
N ASN A 200 -3.34 12.95 5.09
CA ASN A 200 -3.95 11.63 5.12
C ASN A 200 -3.00 10.58 5.70
N VAL A 201 -1.70 10.64 5.37
CA VAL A 201 -0.69 9.74 5.94
C VAL A 201 -0.57 9.94 7.46
N ALA A 202 -0.54 11.19 7.93
CA ALA A 202 -0.48 11.50 9.35
C ALA A 202 -1.75 11.06 10.10
N LEU A 203 -2.93 11.24 9.49
CA LEU A 203 -4.19 10.75 10.05
C LEU A 203 -4.17 9.22 10.20
N MET A 204 -3.83 8.50 9.14
CA MET A 204 -3.74 7.03 9.12
C MET A 204 -2.74 6.51 10.16
N SER A 205 -1.57 7.17 10.27
CA SER A 205 -0.52 6.80 11.23
C SER A 205 -0.99 6.91 12.68
N GLN A 206 -1.69 8.01 13.03
CA GLN A 206 -2.26 8.17 14.37
C GLN A 206 -3.31 7.11 14.69
N ILE A 207 -4.18 6.78 13.74
CA ILE A 207 -5.19 5.73 13.93
C ILE A 207 -4.52 4.39 14.18
N ALA A 208 -3.54 4.02 13.36
CA ALA A 208 -2.81 2.76 13.50
C ALA A 208 -2.09 2.67 14.86
N GLY A 209 -1.45 3.77 15.29
CA GLY A 209 -0.82 3.89 16.61
C GLY A 209 -1.82 3.78 17.77
N LEU A 210 -2.93 4.51 17.70
CA LEU A 210 -3.98 4.52 18.74
C LEU A 210 -4.61 3.13 18.94
N LEU A 211 -4.81 2.37 17.86
CA LEU A 211 -5.36 1.02 17.95
C LEU A 211 -4.37 0.01 18.54
N GLY A 212 -3.06 0.27 18.44
CA GLY A 212 -2.02 -0.53 19.07
C GLY A 212 -1.94 -1.98 18.57
N LYS A 213 -2.32 -2.21 17.30
CA LYS A 213 -2.38 -3.56 16.70
C LYS A 213 -1.14 -3.92 15.87
N GLY A 214 -0.14 -3.05 15.80
CA GLY A 214 1.06 -3.25 14.99
C GLY A 214 0.90 -2.94 13.50
N CYS A 215 -0.28 -2.47 13.09
CA CYS A 215 -0.53 -1.99 11.72
C CYS A 215 0.32 -0.75 11.43
N LYS A 216 0.83 -0.67 10.20
CA LYS A 216 1.71 0.39 9.69
C LYS A 216 1.06 1.16 8.54
N VAL A 217 1.71 2.23 8.07
CA VAL A 217 1.17 3.02 6.95
C VAL A 217 2.03 2.88 5.70
N LYS A 218 1.39 2.65 4.55
CA LYS A 218 2.02 2.74 3.23
C LYS A 218 1.48 3.95 2.45
N ALA A 219 2.36 4.87 2.10
CA ALA A 219 2.01 5.99 1.22
C ALA A 219 2.25 5.61 -0.24
N SER A 220 1.27 5.82 -1.12
CA SER A 220 1.38 5.54 -2.54
C SER A 220 0.54 6.50 -3.40
N GLY A 221 0.96 6.66 -4.65
CA GLY A 221 0.35 7.58 -5.62
C GLY A 221 1.01 8.96 -5.57
N GLY A 222 1.63 9.37 -6.69
CA GLY A 222 2.20 10.71 -6.86
C GLY A 222 3.59 10.95 -6.24
N ILE A 223 4.21 9.96 -5.60
CA ILE A 223 5.54 10.09 -4.96
C ILE A 223 6.62 9.91 -6.03
N ARG A 224 7.27 11.00 -6.46
CA ARG A 224 8.16 11.01 -7.64
C ARG A 224 9.58 11.53 -7.37
N SER A 225 9.86 12.04 -6.17
CA SER A 225 11.15 12.60 -5.77
C SER A 225 11.57 12.15 -4.38
N ALA A 226 12.86 12.27 -4.08
CA ALA A 226 13.41 12.04 -2.74
C ALA A 226 12.73 12.93 -1.69
N ALA A 227 12.46 14.19 -2.04
CA ALA A 227 11.76 15.12 -1.15
C ALA A 227 10.33 14.66 -0.82
N ASP A 228 9.59 14.14 -1.80
CA ASP A 228 8.24 13.60 -1.55
C ASP A 228 8.29 12.37 -0.66
N CYS A 229 9.25 11.46 -0.92
CA CYS A 229 9.48 10.28 -0.10
C CYS A 229 9.73 10.64 1.37
N VAL A 230 10.66 11.57 1.63
CA VAL A 230 10.98 12.04 2.99
C VAL A 230 9.76 12.65 3.67
N LYS A 231 8.98 13.50 2.98
CA LYS A 231 7.76 14.10 3.55
C LYS A 231 6.76 13.04 4.00
N MET A 232 6.53 12.00 3.20
CA MET A 232 5.60 10.93 3.56
C MET A 232 6.09 10.11 4.75
N LEU A 233 7.40 9.81 4.81
CA LEU A 233 7.99 9.12 5.96
C LEU A 233 7.92 9.96 7.24
N GLN A 234 8.16 11.28 7.15
CA GLN A 234 8.01 12.22 8.26
C GLN A 234 6.57 12.32 8.76
N ALA A 235 5.61 12.24 7.83
CA ALA A 235 4.18 12.20 8.13
C ALA A 235 3.75 10.89 8.84
N GLY A 236 4.60 9.86 8.85
CA GLY A 236 4.34 8.60 9.54
C GLY A 236 4.18 7.38 8.64
N ALA A 237 4.45 7.50 7.34
CA ALA A 237 4.56 6.31 6.48
C ALA A 237 5.75 5.44 6.91
N ASP A 238 5.57 4.14 6.80
CA ASP A 238 6.59 3.12 7.03
C ASP A 238 7.00 2.41 5.72
N ARG A 239 6.19 2.57 4.66
CA ARG A 239 6.45 2.05 3.32
C ARG A 239 5.99 3.06 2.25
N ILE A 240 6.67 3.06 1.11
CA ILE A 240 6.43 3.93 -0.03
C ILE A 240 6.17 3.06 -1.26
N GLY A 241 5.01 3.24 -1.90
CA GLY A 241 4.75 2.66 -3.22
C GLY A 241 5.07 3.66 -4.32
N ALA A 242 6.08 3.36 -5.14
CA ALA A 242 6.50 4.24 -6.23
C ALA A 242 6.99 3.44 -7.45
N SER A 243 6.67 3.92 -8.66
CA SER A 243 7.33 3.49 -9.89
C SER A 243 8.62 4.26 -10.17
N SER A 244 8.81 5.40 -9.50
CA SER A 244 10.02 6.24 -9.60
C SER A 244 11.10 5.85 -8.58
N GLY A 245 11.09 4.61 -8.06
CA GLY A 245 12.00 4.17 -7.01
C GLY A 245 13.48 4.40 -7.33
N VAL A 246 13.90 4.05 -8.55
CA VAL A 246 15.29 4.28 -9.03
C VAL A 246 15.66 5.75 -8.93
N LYS A 247 14.86 6.63 -9.54
CA LYS A 247 15.08 8.08 -9.52
C LYS A 247 15.18 8.62 -8.09
N ILE A 248 14.28 8.18 -7.21
CA ILE A 248 14.27 8.60 -5.80
C ILE A 248 15.62 8.28 -5.13
N ILE A 249 16.17 7.08 -5.34
CA ILE A 249 17.45 6.70 -4.71
C ILE A 249 18.64 7.41 -5.36
N GLN A 250 18.61 7.64 -6.67
CA GLN A 250 19.64 8.42 -7.35
C GLN A 250 19.72 9.86 -6.82
N GLU A 251 18.57 10.51 -6.61
CA GLU A 251 18.50 11.84 -6.00
C GLU A 251 19.07 11.84 -4.57
N VAL A 252 18.78 10.80 -3.78
CA VAL A 252 19.32 10.65 -2.41
C VAL A 252 20.85 10.49 -2.42
N ASN A 253 21.39 9.76 -3.39
CA ASN A 253 22.82 9.53 -3.54
C ASN A 253 23.58 10.71 -4.17
N GLY A 254 22.88 11.75 -4.65
CA GLY A 254 23.50 12.86 -5.38
C GLY A 254 23.99 12.47 -6.78
N GLU A 255 23.41 11.43 -7.38
CA GLU A 255 23.71 11.01 -8.76
C GLU A 255 22.99 11.94 -9.75
N GLU A 256 23.74 12.58 -10.66
CA GLU A 256 23.16 13.39 -11.74
C GLU A 256 22.44 12.49 -12.76
N GLN A 257 21.25 12.91 -13.19
CA GLN A 257 20.51 12.22 -14.24
C GLN A 257 21.22 12.41 -15.58
N SER A 258 21.75 11.34 -16.16
CA SER A 258 22.02 11.32 -17.60
C SER A 258 20.67 11.24 -18.32
N GLU A 259 20.28 12.30 -19.02
CA GLU A 259 19.08 12.28 -19.88
C GLU A 259 19.15 11.10 -20.85
N PRO A 260 18.05 10.36 -21.09
CA PRO A 260 18.01 9.40 -22.17
C PRO A 260 18.15 10.17 -23.48
N GLY A 261 19.27 9.93 -24.19
CA GLY A 261 19.59 10.58 -25.44
C GLY A 261 18.41 10.53 -26.40
N VAL A 262 17.97 11.70 -26.84
CA VAL A 262 17.01 11.86 -27.93
C VAL A 262 17.64 11.23 -29.16
N ALA A 263 17.15 10.06 -29.55
CA ALA A 263 17.47 9.49 -30.85
C ALA A 263 16.85 10.39 -31.92
N SER A 264 17.66 11.29 -32.48
CA SER A 264 17.34 11.99 -33.71
C SER A 264 17.37 10.97 -34.86
N GLY A 265 16.25 10.28 -35.07
CA GLY A 265 15.99 9.46 -36.24
C GLY A 265 15.11 10.22 -37.23
N ALA A 266 15.73 10.99 -38.10
CA ALA A 266 15.12 11.45 -39.33
C ALA A 266 14.92 10.25 -40.28
N TYR A 267 13.70 10.13 -40.81
CA TYR A 267 13.25 9.73 -42.17
C TYR A 267 11.91 9.00 -42.10
#